data_AF-A0A7J2LCC5-F1
#
_entry.id   AF-A0A7J2LCC5-F1
#
_cell.length_a   1.000
_cell.length_b   1.000
_cell.length_c   1.000
_cell.angle_alpha   90.00
_cell.angle_beta   90.00
_cell.angle_gamma   90.00
#
_symmetry.space_group_name_H-M   'P 1'
#
loop_
_entity.id
_entity.type
_entity.pdbx_description
1 polymer ?
#
loop_
_entity_poly.entity_id
_entity_poly.type
_entity_poly.pdbx_seq_one_letter_code
_entity_poly.pdbx_strand_id
1 'polypeptide(L)'
;VLIFDNSWTSMTGHQPNPGTGVNAMGEPSLRIRAENIARSCGVGFVKVVNPLDLNNTIKTIKEAIMYDGVAVVVCRSPCTLQYLRELRKRGEKPDKIVLIEDRCVGCKLCVTQLGCPALLFDEEKKKPIVNRELCSGCGLCSQVCPREALVLESKLKEEE
;
A
#
# COMPACT_ATOMS: atom_id res chain seq x y z
N VAL A 1 -3.34 -18.91 0.54
CA VAL A 1 -3.98 -18.03 1.55
C VAL A 1 -3.27 -16.69 1.54
N LEU A 2 -4.02 -15.59 1.37
CA LEU A 2 -3.49 -14.23 1.49
C LEU A 2 -4.01 -13.62 2.80
N ILE A 3 -3.13 -12.99 3.57
CA ILE A 3 -3.47 -12.29 4.82
C ILE A 3 -3.12 -10.82 4.64
N PHE A 4 -4.12 -9.95 4.67
CA PHE A 4 -3.92 -8.51 4.64
C PHE A 4 -3.75 -7.98 6.07
N ASP A 5 -2.50 -7.82 6.49
CA ASP A 5 -2.14 -7.35 7.84
C ASP A 5 -1.89 -5.85 7.80
N ASN A 6 -2.92 -5.08 8.12
CA ASN A 6 -2.79 -3.64 8.34
C ASN A 6 -2.62 -3.25 9.82
N SER A 7 -2.44 -4.24 10.68
CA SER A 7 -2.18 -4.13 12.12
C SER A 7 -3.27 -3.43 12.93
N TRP A 8 -4.46 -3.23 12.39
CA TRP A 8 -5.60 -2.57 13.05
C TRP A 8 -6.91 -3.24 12.66
N THR A 9 -7.95 -3.12 13.47
CA THR A 9 -9.29 -3.53 13.04
C THR A 9 -9.80 -2.48 12.06
N SER A 10 -9.95 -2.90 10.80
CA SER A 10 -10.42 -2.03 9.73
C SER A 10 -11.89 -1.64 9.93
N MET A 11 -12.32 -0.53 9.35
CA MET A 11 -13.72 -0.02 9.35
C MET A 11 -14.33 0.32 10.72
N THR A 12 -13.63 0.09 11.84
CA THR A 12 -14.13 0.33 13.21
C THR A 12 -13.52 1.54 13.89
N GLY A 13 -12.80 2.39 13.16
CA GLY A 13 -12.28 3.66 13.68
C GLY A 13 -11.02 3.52 14.54
N HIS A 14 -10.01 2.79 14.05
CA HIS A 14 -8.70 2.61 14.70
C HIS A 14 -8.76 1.79 16.00
N GLN A 15 -9.57 0.73 16.04
CA GLN A 15 -9.56 -0.18 17.16
C GLN A 15 -8.35 -1.12 17.07
N PRO A 16 -7.59 -1.32 18.17
CA PRO A 16 -6.50 -2.26 18.17
C PRO A 16 -7.00 -3.69 18.02
N ASN A 17 -6.12 -4.58 17.59
CA ASN A 17 -6.32 -6.02 17.53
C ASN A 17 -5.03 -6.73 17.95
N PRO A 18 -5.01 -8.07 18.05
CA PRO A 18 -3.80 -8.79 18.45
C PRO A 18 -2.57 -8.54 17.57
N GLY A 19 -2.76 -8.09 16.32
CA GLY A 19 -1.70 -7.70 15.40
C GLY A 19 -1.17 -6.27 15.59
N THR A 20 -1.80 -5.44 16.44
CA THR A 20 -1.38 -4.04 16.70
C THR A 20 -0.19 -3.97 17.66
N GLY A 21 -0.19 -4.81 18.70
CA GLY A 21 0.80 -4.74 19.79
C GLY A 21 0.45 -3.74 20.90
N VAL A 22 -0.79 -3.27 20.94
CA VAL A 22 -1.36 -2.49 22.05
C VAL A 22 -2.74 -3.04 22.40
N ASN A 23 -3.13 -2.96 23.67
CA ASN A 23 -4.46 -3.38 24.12
C ASN A 23 -5.51 -2.25 23.91
N ALA A 24 -6.75 -2.51 24.28
CA ALA A 24 -7.85 -1.53 24.18
C ALA A 24 -7.64 -0.28 25.07
N MET A 25 -6.78 -0.36 26.08
CA MET A 25 -6.41 0.76 26.96
C MET A 25 -5.25 1.59 26.40
N GLY A 26 -4.66 1.19 25.27
CA GLY A 26 -3.51 1.86 24.66
C GLY A 26 -2.17 1.46 25.27
N GLU A 27 -2.14 0.45 26.14
CA GLU A 27 -0.92 -0.06 26.76
C GLU A 27 -0.24 -1.06 25.84
N PRO A 28 1.11 -1.14 25.85
CA PRO A 28 1.85 -2.16 25.12
C PRO A 28 1.36 -3.57 25.46
N SER A 29 1.18 -4.40 24.44
CA SER A 29 0.74 -5.78 24.58
C SER A 29 1.48 -6.70 23.62
N LEU A 30 1.39 -8.01 23.84
CA LEU A 30 2.01 -9.00 22.96
C LEU A 30 1.42 -8.87 21.55
N ARG A 31 2.30 -8.64 20.57
CA ARG A 31 1.92 -8.58 19.16
C ARG A 31 1.94 -9.97 18.54
N ILE A 32 0.79 -10.45 18.11
CA ILE A 32 0.63 -11.73 17.42
C ILE A 32 0.88 -11.51 15.92
N ARG A 33 1.76 -12.33 15.34
CA ARG A 33 2.09 -12.27 13.91
C ARG A 33 1.50 -13.47 13.17
N ALA A 34 0.73 -13.19 12.12
CA ALA A 34 0.04 -14.21 11.34
C ALA A 34 1.00 -15.25 10.73
N GLU A 35 2.19 -14.83 10.29
CA GLU A 35 3.21 -15.73 9.76
C GLU A 35 3.73 -16.73 10.81
N ASN A 36 3.78 -16.34 12.09
CA ASN A 36 4.21 -17.24 13.15
C ASN A 36 3.16 -18.32 13.40
N ILE A 37 1.87 -17.94 13.41
CA ILE A 37 0.77 -18.89 13.54
C ILE A 37 0.78 -19.86 12.36
N ALA A 38 0.88 -19.35 11.13
CA ALA A 38 0.93 -20.19 9.93
C ALA A 38 2.06 -21.22 9.99
N ARG A 39 3.26 -20.80 10.40
CA ARG A 39 4.40 -21.72 10.59
C ARG A 39 4.11 -22.77 11.65
N SER A 40 3.54 -22.39 12.79
CA SER A 40 3.18 -23.32 13.87
C SER A 40 2.11 -24.32 13.46
N CYS A 41 1.24 -23.99 12.50
CA CYS A 41 0.28 -24.91 11.90
C CYS A 41 0.90 -25.88 10.87
N GLY A 42 2.22 -25.85 10.65
CA GLY A 42 2.92 -26.74 9.72
C GLY A 42 2.94 -26.26 8.26
N VAL A 43 2.63 -24.99 7.99
CA VAL A 43 2.66 -24.44 6.63
C VAL A 43 4.12 -24.30 6.15
N GLY A 44 4.48 -25.04 5.09
CA GLY A 44 5.84 -25.04 4.53
C GLY A 44 6.20 -23.77 3.75
N PHE A 45 5.22 -23.14 3.09
CA PHE A 45 5.41 -21.85 2.41
C PHE A 45 4.75 -20.71 3.19
N VAL A 46 5.57 -19.89 3.84
CA VAL A 46 5.09 -18.64 4.47
C VAL A 46 6.03 -17.49 4.11
N LYS A 47 5.49 -16.45 3.48
CA LYS A 47 6.22 -15.23 3.09
C LYS A 47 5.50 -13.99 3.61
N VAL A 48 6.25 -12.95 3.92
CA VAL A 48 5.73 -11.63 4.28
C VAL A 48 6.20 -10.64 3.23
N VAL A 49 5.28 -9.84 2.68
CA VAL A 49 5.57 -8.84 1.65
C VAL A 49 4.95 -7.50 2.02
N ASN A 50 5.56 -6.42 1.56
CA ASN A 50 4.91 -5.11 1.57
C ASN A 50 4.09 -4.95 0.28
N PRO A 51 2.75 -4.85 0.34
CA PRO A 51 1.91 -4.68 -0.86
C PRO A 51 2.18 -3.37 -1.62
N LEU A 52 2.91 -2.41 -1.04
CA LEU A 52 3.35 -1.21 -1.73
C LEU A 52 4.59 -1.44 -2.62
N ASP A 53 5.24 -2.61 -2.54
CA ASP A 53 6.22 -3.08 -3.52
C ASP A 53 5.49 -4.04 -4.47
N LEU A 54 5.02 -3.51 -5.60
CA LEU A 54 4.13 -4.23 -6.51
C LEU A 54 4.86 -5.41 -7.16
N ASN A 55 6.10 -5.21 -7.59
CA ASN A 55 6.87 -6.24 -8.30
C ASN A 55 7.19 -7.43 -7.39
N ASN A 56 7.67 -7.18 -6.18
CA ASN A 56 7.96 -8.24 -5.22
C ASN A 56 6.68 -8.97 -4.79
N THR A 57 5.58 -8.23 -4.61
CA THR A 57 4.28 -8.80 -4.25
C THR A 57 3.77 -9.74 -5.36
N ILE A 58 3.79 -9.31 -6.62
CA ILE A 58 3.39 -10.14 -7.76
C ILE A 58 4.27 -11.40 -7.85
N LYS A 59 5.59 -11.24 -7.73
CA LYS A 59 6.54 -12.36 -7.76
C LYS A 59 6.22 -13.39 -6.66
N THR A 60 6.04 -12.92 -5.42
CA THR A 60 5.77 -13.81 -4.28
C THR A 60 4.43 -14.52 -4.41
N ILE A 61 3.41 -13.83 -4.93
CA ILE A 61 2.10 -14.46 -5.20
C ILE A 61 2.23 -15.53 -6.28
N LYS A 62 3.00 -15.29 -7.35
CA LYS A 62 3.27 -16.32 -8.39
C LYS A 62 3.97 -17.54 -7.80
N GLU A 63 5.00 -17.34 -6.98
CA GLU A 63 5.69 -18.43 -6.27
C GLU A 63 4.72 -19.22 -5.37
N ALA A 64 3.84 -18.52 -4.65
CA ALA A 64 2.84 -19.14 -3.78
C ALA A 64 1.80 -19.97 -4.55
N ILE A 65 1.41 -19.54 -5.76
CA ILE A 65 0.48 -20.27 -6.63
C ILE A 65 1.12 -21.57 -7.16
N MET A 66 2.42 -21.54 -7.45
CA MET A 66 3.16 -22.70 -7.97
C MET A 66 3.59 -23.69 -6.88
N TYR A 67 3.40 -23.35 -5.60
CA TYR A 67 3.81 -24.19 -4.48
C TYR A 67 2.86 -25.38 -4.30
N ASP A 68 3.40 -26.59 -4.22
CA ASP A 68 2.63 -27.79 -3.93
C ASP A 68 2.33 -27.88 -2.42
N GLY A 69 1.09 -27.56 -2.06
CA GLY A 69 0.59 -27.54 -0.69
C GLY A 69 0.01 -26.19 -0.26
N VAL A 70 -0.22 -26.01 1.04
CA VAL A 70 -0.74 -24.74 1.57
C VAL A 70 0.36 -23.68 1.54
N ALA A 71 0.11 -22.58 0.82
CA ALA A 71 0.96 -21.39 0.83
C ALA A 71 0.26 -20.22 1.53
N VAL A 72 0.97 -19.54 2.43
CA VAL A 72 0.51 -18.33 3.12
C VAL A 72 1.39 -17.15 2.75
N VAL A 73 0.78 -16.07 2.25
CA VAL A 73 1.45 -14.78 2.02
C VAL A 73 0.80 -13.73 2.90
N VAL A 74 1.59 -13.13 3.79
CA VAL A 74 1.16 -12.01 4.64
C VAL A 74 1.55 -10.72 3.94
N CYS A 75 0.57 -10.00 3.41
CA CYS A 75 0.74 -8.66 2.85
C CYS A 75 0.62 -7.64 3.99
N ARG A 76 1.76 -7.16 4.49
CA ARG A 76 1.82 -6.29 5.66
C ARG A 76 2.13 -4.85 5.25
N SER A 77 1.21 -3.93 5.57
CA SER A 77 1.39 -2.48 5.41
C SER A 77 0.42 -1.74 6.32
N PRO A 78 0.82 -0.65 7.00
CA PRO A 78 -0.07 0.06 7.93
C PRO A 78 -1.37 0.51 7.27
N CYS A 79 -2.47 0.49 8.03
CA CYS A 79 -3.74 1.09 7.61
C CYS A 79 -3.52 2.54 7.19
N THR A 80 -3.91 2.92 5.97
CA THR A 80 -3.70 4.27 5.42
C THR A 80 -4.28 5.35 6.33
N LEU A 81 -5.47 5.15 6.89
CA LEU A 81 -6.09 6.12 7.80
C LEU A 81 -5.28 6.30 9.09
N GLN A 82 -4.73 5.20 9.63
CA GLN A 82 -3.87 5.27 10.80
C GLN A 82 -2.54 5.93 10.48
N TYR A 83 -1.92 5.59 9.35
CA TYR A 83 -0.70 6.25 8.86
C TYR A 83 -0.91 7.77 8.74
N LEU A 84 -1.98 8.21 8.07
CA LEU A 84 -2.34 9.63 7.94
C LEU A 84 -2.68 10.29 9.28
N ARG A 85 -3.23 9.55 10.25
CA ARG A 85 -3.46 10.06 11.60
C ARG A 85 -2.15 10.31 12.34
N GLU A 86 -1.19 9.38 12.24
CA GLU A 86 0.12 9.52 12.88
C GLU A 86 0.95 10.65 12.27
N LEU A 87 0.92 10.83 10.94
CA LEU A 87 1.53 11.99 10.30
C LEU A 87 0.97 13.31 10.84
N ARG A 88 -0.37 13.42 10.92
CA ARG A 88 -1.03 14.63 11.47
C ARG A 88 -0.60 14.94 12.90
N LYS A 89 -0.46 13.92 13.75
CA LYS A 89 0.05 14.11 15.13
C LYS A 89 1.47 14.66 15.18
N ARG A 90 2.30 14.30 14.19
CA ARG A 90 3.69 14.78 14.08
C ARG A 90 3.79 16.13 13.35
N GLY A 91 2.68 16.69 12.87
CA GLY A 91 2.70 17.89 12.04
C GLY A 91 3.25 17.66 10.63
N GLU A 92 3.36 16.40 10.21
CA GLU A 92 3.87 16.01 8.89
C GLU A 92 2.72 15.88 7.88
N LYS A 93 3.05 16.01 6.59
CA LYS A 93 2.10 15.82 5.48
C LYS A 93 2.54 14.61 4.65
N PRO A 94 1.59 13.80 4.13
CA PRO A 94 1.95 12.70 3.25
C PRO A 94 2.54 13.25 1.96
N ASP A 95 3.57 12.57 1.49
CA ASP A 95 4.23 12.87 0.21
C ASP A 95 3.26 12.59 -0.95
N LYS A 96 2.91 13.63 -1.71
CA LYS A 96 1.83 13.52 -2.70
C LYS A 96 2.38 13.04 -4.03
N ILE A 97 1.48 12.50 -4.84
CA ILE A 97 1.78 12.20 -6.24
C ILE A 97 1.55 13.45 -7.08
N VAL A 98 2.46 13.69 -8.01
CA VAL A 98 2.36 14.74 -9.03
C VAL A 98 2.53 14.15 -10.42
N LEU A 99 1.87 14.78 -11.39
CA LEU A 99 1.96 14.45 -12.80
C LEU A 99 3.00 15.34 -13.49
N ILE A 100 3.96 14.72 -14.16
CA ILE A 100 4.83 15.38 -15.13
C ILE A 100 4.14 15.30 -16.50
N GLU A 101 3.51 16.39 -16.90
CA GLU A 101 2.63 16.41 -18.08
C GLU A 101 3.36 16.00 -19.37
N ASP A 102 4.61 16.41 -19.52
CA ASP A 102 5.46 16.15 -20.69
C ASP A 102 5.77 14.66 -20.89
N ARG A 103 5.87 13.90 -19.80
CA ARG A 103 6.14 12.44 -19.86
C ARG A 103 4.86 11.65 -20.13
N CYS A 104 3.69 12.21 -19.82
CA CYS A 104 2.44 11.49 -19.88
C CYS A 104 1.91 11.38 -21.32
N VAL A 105 1.50 10.18 -21.74
CA VAL A 105 0.91 9.94 -23.07
C VAL A 105 -0.60 9.67 -23.03
N GLY A 106 -1.25 9.82 -21.86
CA GLY A 106 -2.70 9.64 -21.73
C GLY A 106 -3.19 8.18 -21.86
N CYS A 107 -2.33 7.18 -21.60
CA CYS A 107 -2.66 5.76 -21.80
C CYS A 107 -3.68 5.16 -20.81
N LYS A 108 -4.16 5.93 -19.82
CA LYS A 108 -5.14 5.54 -18.78
C LYS A 108 -4.74 4.41 -17.82
N LEU A 109 -3.57 3.77 -17.99
CA LEU A 109 -3.15 2.61 -17.18
C LEU A 109 -3.16 2.86 -15.67
N CYS A 110 -2.70 4.03 -15.24
CA CYS A 110 -2.67 4.42 -13.82
C CYS A 110 -4.06 4.52 -13.19
N VAL A 111 -5.09 4.84 -13.97
CA VAL A 111 -6.48 4.94 -13.51
C VAL A 111 -7.15 3.56 -13.57
N THR A 112 -6.97 2.82 -14.66
CA THR A 112 -7.71 1.58 -14.91
C THR A 112 -7.17 0.38 -14.13
N GLN A 113 -5.85 0.28 -13.90
CA GLN A 113 -5.30 -0.88 -13.19
C GLN A 113 -5.40 -0.78 -11.67
N LEU A 114 -5.31 0.43 -11.12
CA LEU A 114 -5.26 0.62 -9.67
C LEU A 114 -6.63 0.91 -9.05
N GLY A 115 -7.56 1.50 -9.79
CA GLY A 115 -8.84 1.94 -9.24
C GLY A 115 -8.68 2.94 -8.09
N CYS A 116 -7.61 3.73 -8.10
CA CYS A 116 -7.31 4.67 -7.02
C CYS A 116 -8.35 5.81 -7.02
N PRO A 117 -9.05 6.07 -5.90
CA PRO A 117 -10.05 7.14 -5.84
C PRO A 117 -9.44 8.54 -5.97
N ALA A 118 -8.12 8.67 -5.76
CA ALA A 118 -7.40 9.93 -5.92
C ALA A 118 -6.95 10.19 -7.37
N LEU A 119 -7.12 9.24 -8.29
CA LEU A 119 -6.75 9.38 -9.69
C LEU A 119 -8.00 9.45 -10.57
N LEU A 120 -8.27 10.65 -11.05
CA LEU A 120 -9.33 10.93 -12.03
C LEU A 120 -8.71 11.03 -13.43
N PHE A 121 -9.54 10.98 -14.47
CA PHE A 121 -9.09 11.20 -15.85
C PHE A 121 -9.84 12.38 -16.46
N ASP A 122 -9.08 13.34 -16.98
CA ASP A 122 -9.60 14.45 -17.77
C ASP A 122 -9.71 14.01 -19.23
N GLU A 123 -10.93 13.85 -19.73
CA GLU A 123 -11.18 13.42 -21.11
C GLU A 123 -10.87 14.53 -22.13
N GLU A 124 -10.92 15.80 -21.74
CA GLU A 124 -10.61 16.92 -22.63
C GLU A 124 -9.09 17.05 -22.81
N LYS A 125 -8.35 17.08 -21.70
CA LYS A 125 -6.87 17.16 -21.72
C LYS A 125 -6.21 15.83 -22.08
N LYS A 126 -6.94 14.72 -21.99
CA LYS A 126 -6.44 13.34 -22.14
C LYS A 126 -5.30 13.02 -21.15
N LYS A 127 -5.42 13.50 -19.91
CA LYS A 127 -4.41 13.34 -18.84
C LYS A 127 -5.07 12.94 -17.52
N PRO A 128 -4.37 12.21 -16.64
CA PRO A 128 -4.88 11.95 -15.30
C PRO A 128 -4.83 13.22 -14.44
N ILE A 129 -5.81 13.39 -13.55
CA ILE A 129 -5.83 14.43 -12.52
C ILE A 129 -5.66 13.75 -11.16
N VAL A 130 -4.70 14.22 -10.37
CA VAL A 130 -4.50 13.75 -9.00
C VAL A 130 -5.31 14.63 -8.04
N ASN A 131 -6.33 14.05 -7.40
CA ASN A 131 -6.99 14.70 -6.27
C ASN A 131 -6.05 14.68 -5.05
N ARG A 132 -5.50 15.85 -4.70
CA ARG A 132 -4.51 15.99 -3.62
C ARG A 132 -5.07 15.69 -2.24
N GLU A 133 -6.36 15.90 -2.01
CA GLU A 133 -7.00 15.64 -0.72
C GLU A 133 -7.10 14.13 -0.46
N LEU A 134 -7.50 13.37 -1.49
CA LEU A 134 -7.65 11.92 -1.42
C LEU A 134 -6.31 11.16 -1.55
N CYS A 135 -5.29 11.76 -2.18
CA CYS A 135 -4.01 11.11 -2.40
C CYS A 135 -3.28 10.85 -1.08
N SER A 136 -3.04 9.58 -0.75
CA SER A 136 -2.32 9.18 0.46
C SER A 136 -0.80 9.04 0.29
N GLY A 137 -0.28 9.17 -0.94
CA GLY A 137 1.15 9.03 -1.20
C GLY A 137 1.66 7.60 -1.30
N CYS A 138 0.81 6.62 -1.60
CA CYS A 138 1.21 5.20 -1.56
C CYS A 138 2.22 4.76 -2.65
N GLY A 139 2.46 5.59 -3.68
CA GLY A 139 3.48 5.34 -4.70
C GLY A 139 3.15 4.25 -5.75
N LEU A 140 2.04 3.51 -5.62
CA LEU A 140 1.68 2.44 -6.56
C LEU A 140 1.49 2.94 -7.99
N CYS A 141 0.90 4.13 -8.17
CA CYS A 141 0.68 4.72 -9.49
C CYS A 141 1.98 5.10 -10.22
N SER A 142 3.04 5.39 -9.47
CA SER A 142 4.38 5.61 -10.02
C SER A 142 4.96 4.30 -10.59
N GLN A 143 4.76 3.18 -9.89
CA GLN A 143 5.27 1.87 -10.30
C GLN A 143 4.58 1.29 -11.53
N VAL A 144 3.30 1.60 -11.76
CA VAL A 144 2.56 1.12 -12.94
C VAL A 144 2.72 2.04 -14.16
N CYS A 145 3.25 3.26 -14.00
CA CYS A 145 3.37 4.19 -15.12
C CYS A 145 4.61 3.86 -15.98
N PRO A 146 4.47 3.37 -17.23
CA PRO A 146 5.61 3.00 -18.07
C PRO A 146 6.42 4.20 -18.57
N ARG A 147 5.92 5.42 -18.35
CA ARG A 147 6.58 6.68 -18.73
C ARG A 147 7.10 7.45 -17.53
N GLU A 148 6.98 6.90 -16.32
CA GLU A 148 7.41 7.55 -15.09
C GLU A 148 6.86 8.98 -14.95
N ALA A 149 5.61 9.16 -15.42
CA ALA A 149 4.95 10.46 -15.45
C ALA A 149 4.27 10.80 -14.11
N LEU A 150 4.03 9.82 -13.25
CA LEU A 150 3.52 10.03 -11.90
C LEU A 150 4.65 9.77 -10.92
N VAL A 151 5.02 10.78 -10.14
CA VAL A 151 6.14 10.72 -9.20
C VAL A 151 5.72 11.26 -7.84
N LEU A 152 6.44 10.85 -6.80
CA LEU A 152 6.30 11.44 -5.47
C LEU A 152 6.95 12.84 -5.47
N GLU A 153 6.35 13.79 -4.74
CA GLU A 153 6.87 15.17 -4.65
C GLU A 153 8.28 15.21 -4.05
N SER A 154 8.59 14.32 -3.09
CA SER A 154 9.94 14.20 -2.52
C SER A 154 11.01 13.96 -3.59
N LYS A 155 10.71 13.09 -4.58
CA LYS A 155 11.65 12.72 -5.63
C LYS A 155 11.97 13.86 -6.61
N LEU A 156 11.06 14.82 -6.78
CA LEU A 156 11.35 16.00 -7.62
C LEU A 156 12.34 16.95 -6.93
N LYS A 157 12.29 17.06 -5.61
CA LYS A 157 13.17 17.95 -4.84
C LYS A 157 14.59 17.43 -4.70
N GLU A 158 14.80 16.14 -4.93
CA GLU A 158 16.14 15.51 -4.91
C GLU A 158 16.88 15.70 -6.23
N GLU A 159 16.18 16.08 -7.31
CA GLU A 159 16.74 16.30 -8.66
C GLU A 159 17.08 17.78 -8.93
N GLU A 160 16.75 18.69 -8.01
CA GLU A 160 17.09 20.13 -8.04
C GLU A 160 18.33 20.46 -7.19
#